data_AF-A0A3B0XC89-F1
#
_entry.id   AF-A0A3B0XC89-F1
#
_cell.length_a   1.000
_cell.length_b   1.000
_cell.length_c   1.000
_cell.angle_alpha   90.00
_cell.angle_beta   90.00
_cell.angle_gamma   90.00
#
_symmetry.space_group_name_H-M   'P 1'
#
loop_
_entity.id
_entity.type
_entity.pdbx_description
1 polymer ?
#
loop_
_entity_poly.entity_id
_entity_poly.type
_entity_poly.pdbx_seq_one_letter_code
_entity_poly.pdbx_strand_id
1 'polypeptide(L)'
;LNSKIKQAKVSIDNFTSPTLNFKGKVDIQLADIKNFVKQSSLHEKAGEYIDNIELSGKGELDLEFFLPLHGDYRTQVGGELKFDGGKLALSRENYELTKLHGSVRFAGERVESSALNAHLGGKLMDIDIETTPHQNGLSYDIGLTGNLPIQSLLAPAPSVKGFFNGDTNWDILLNVRPQNDTKKTDIKITAASDLLGVSSLLPGRLGKLPAQAMPLKLNINIESGTGVKYDLELNKTTHINVTDEAGQFLFSVDDESIRGEASYKPSASSGAALEIALEYLDLNKFLNTGEPPVEEEENDDEVVQSAAVNEKTVLTGAFAGQSALSPGGAPEGGAGVSPRDIPSLRFSTKSLIWKKFKFNHATLKTRQTNLGMVVEKLDLVSSDYTVSATGNWLAGWNNKNTTKLEADIVIG
;
A
#
# COMPACT_ATOMS: atom_id res chain seq x y z
N LEU A 1 27.33 26.76 5.18
CA LEU A 1 27.87 25.39 5.20
C LEU A 1 28.47 25.15 6.57
N ASN A 2 28.04 24.11 7.25
CA ASN A 2 28.57 23.70 8.56
C ASN A 2 29.67 22.63 8.44
N SER A 3 29.89 22.14 7.22
CA SER A 3 30.93 21.18 6.85
C SER A 3 32.34 21.77 6.91
N LYS A 4 33.34 20.94 7.23
CA LYS A 4 34.75 21.36 7.40
C LYS A 4 35.67 20.61 6.44
N ILE A 5 36.52 21.33 5.73
CA ILE A 5 37.55 20.73 4.88
C ILE A 5 38.71 20.25 5.77
N LYS A 6 38.98 18.94 5.75
CA LYS A 6 40.12 18.31 6.44
C LYS A 6 41.41 18.49 5.65
N GLN A 7 41.35 18.29 4.34
CA GLN A 7 42.47 18.38 3.43
C GLN A 7 42.01 18.90 2.08
N ALA A 8 42.80 19.75 1.44
CA ALA A 8 42.59 20.16 0.07
C ALA A 8 43.91 20.26 -0.66
N LYS A 9 43.94 19.81 -1.91
CA LYS A 9 45.03 19.99 -2.86
C LYS A 9 44.45 20.60 -4.12
N VAL A 10 45.11 21.66 -4.60
CA VAL A 10 44.77 22.34 -5.84
C VAL A 10 45.98 22.29 -6.75
N SER A 11 45.82 21.90 -8.01
CA SER A 11 46.89 21.96 -9.02
C SER A 11 46.35 22.46 -10.36
N ILE A 12 47.25 23.04 -11.16
CA ILE A 12 47.03 23.33 -12.57
C ILE A 12 48.17 22.66 -13.31
N ASP A 13 47.85 21.65 -14.12
CA ASP A 13 48.88 20.80 -14.71
C ASP A 13 49.46 21.39 -16.01
N ASN A 14 48.70 22.26 -16.69
CA ASN A 14 49.13 22.87 -17.96
C ASN A 14 48.61 24.31 -18.11
N PHE A 15 49.48 25.33 -18.09
CA PHE A 15 49.09 26.74 -18.25
C PHE A 15 48.62 27.14 -19.66
N THR A 16 48.89 26.33 -20.69
CA THR A 16 48.41 26.59 -22.07
C THR A 16 46.97 26.14 -22.31
N SER A 17 46.51 25.15 -21.54
CA SER A 17 45.11 24.73 -21.47
C SER A 17 44.77 24.49 -19.99
N PRO A 18 44.67 25.59 -19.21
CA PRO A 18 44.63 25.52 -17.76
C PRO A 18 43.38 24.81 -17.28
N THR A 19 43.55 23.66 -16.63
CA THR A 19 42.50 22.96 -15.87
C THR A 19 42.91 22.96 -14.41
N LEU A 20 42.04 23.49 -13.57
CA LEU A 20 42.18 23.47 -12.13
C LEU A 20 41.66 22.14 -11.59
N ASN A 21 42.57 21.36 -11.04
CA ASN A 21 42.30 20.09 -10.39
C ASN A 21 42.19 20.31 -8.89
N PHE A 22 41.06 19.95 -8.32
CA PHE A 22 40.85 19.97 -6.88
C PHE A 22 40.63 18.55 -6.36
N LYS A 23 41.31 18.21 -5.26
CA LYS A 23 41.02 17.03 -4.46
C LYS A 23 40.90 17.45 -3.01
N GLY A 24 39.81 17.06 -2.34
CA GLY A 24 39.59 17.44 -0.96
C GLY A 24 38.86 16.37 -0.15
N LYS A 25 39.22 16.29 1.13
CA LYS A 25 38.50 15.49 2.13
C LYS A 25 37.71 16.44 3.01
N VAL A 26 36.41 16.17 3.18
CA VAL A 26 35.49 17.05 3.88
C VAL A 26 34.73 16.25 4.93
N ASP A 27 34.77 16.70 6.19
CA ASP A 27 33.79 16.30 7.20
C ASP A 27 32.48 17.01 6.87
N ILE A 28 31.53 16.25 6.34
CA ILE A 28 30.27 16.79 5.83
C ILE A 28 29.16 16.64 6.86
N GLN A 29 28.44 17.73 7.09
CA GLN A 29 27.13 17.66 7.72
C GLN A 29 26.13 17.25 6.63
N LEU A 30 25.46 16.10 6.77
CA LEU A 30 24.65 15.55 5.67
C LEU A 30 23.54 16.50 5.21
N ALA A 31 23.05 17.38 6.08
CA ALA A 31 22.09 18.43 5.75
C ALA A 31 22.61 19.43 4.69
N ASP A 32 23.93 19.62 4.58
CA ASP A 32 24.54 20.50 3.57
C ASP A 32 24.47 19.88 2.16
N ILE A 33 24.32 18.55 2.02
CA ILE A 33 24.30 17.84 0.72
C ILE A 33 23.20 18.40 -0.19
N LYS A 34 22.02 18.67 0.38
CA LYS A 34 20.88 19.22 -0.37
C LYS A 34 21.25 20.53 -1.08
N ASN A 35 22.06 21.38 -0.46
CA ASN A 35 22.49 22.64 -1.05
C ASN A 35 23.43 22.43 -2.24
N PHE A 36 24.29 21.40 -2.19
CA PHE A 36 25.16 21.03 -3.32
C PHE A 36 24.35 20.46 -4.48
N VAL A 37 23.43 19.53 -4.20
CA VAL A 37 22.60 18.90 -5.23
C VAL A 37 21.67 19.92 -5.90
N LYS A 38 21.14 20.89 -5.15
CA LYS A 38 20.34 22.01 -5.67
C LYS A 38 21.03 22.89 -6.72
N GLN A 39 22.35 22.88 -6.76
CA GLN A 39 23.14 23.65 -7.73
C GLN A 39 23.61 22.80 -8.92
N SER A 40 23.20 21.53 -8.98
CA SER A 40 23.59 20.58 -10.03
C SER A 40 22.50 20.42 -11.09
N SER A 41 22.88 19.93 -12.28
CA SER A 41 21.94 19.57 -13.36
C SER A 41 20.97 18.45 -12.95
N LEU A 42 21.28 17.68 -11.91
CA LEU A 42 20.37 16.69 -11.36
C LEU A 42 19.11 17.34 -10.76
N HIS A 43 19.24 18.51 -10.13
CA HIS A 43 18.09 19.25 -9.59
C HIS A 43 17.19 19.82 -10.69
N GLU A 44 17.74 20.25 -11.82
CA GLU A 44 16.93 20.69 -12.96
C GLU A 44 16.00 19.58 -13.48
N LYS A 45 16.45 18.33 -13.36
CA LYS A 45 15.83 17.11 -13.89
C LYS A 45 14.90 16.40 -12.90
N ALA A 46 15.21 16.46 -11.61
CA ALA A 46 14.50 15.72 -10.55
C ALA A 46 14.26 16.57 -9.28
N GLY A 47 14.17 17.89 -9.44
CA GLY A 47 14.16 18.86 -8.34
C GLY A 47 13.03 18.64 -7.34
N GLU A 48 11.83 18.29 -7.81
CA GLU A 48 10.67 18.00 -6.95
C GLU A 48 10.98 16.93 -5.88
N TYR A 49 11.70 15.88 -6.26
CA TYR A 49 12.04 14.76 -5.39
C TYR A 49 13.27 15.06 -4.53
N ILE A 50 14.28 15.73 -5.09
CA ILE A 50 15.43 16.22 -4.31
C ILE A 50 14.97 17.19 -3.21
N ASP A 51 13.98 18.02 -3.51
CA ASP A 51 13.41 18.97 -2.56
C ASP A 51 12.60 18.28 -1.45
N ASN A 52 12.12 17.05 -1.67
CA ASN A 52 11.44 16.24 -0.66
C ASN A 52 12.40 15.49 0.28
N ILE A 53 13.66 15.31 -0.12
CA ILE A 53 14.67 14.60 0.70
C ILE A 53 15.23 15.53 1.77
N GLU A 54 15.28 15.05 3.00
CA GLU A 54 15.98 15.68 4.11
C GLU A 54 17.02 14.73 4.69
N LEU A 55 18.28 15.17 4.73
CA LEU A 55 19.40 14.41 5.28
C LEU A 55 19.89 15.06 6.57
N SER A 56 20.19 14.24 7.57
CA SER A 56 20.80 14.71 8.82
C SER A 56 21.80 13.71 9.37
N GLY A 57 22.75 14.19 10.15
CA GLY A 57 23.89 13.40 10.64
C GLY A 57 25.21 13.91 10.06
N LYS A 58 26.22 13.04 10.13
CA LYS A 58 27.59 13.34 9.72
C LYS A 58 28.06 12.28 8.72
N GLY A 59 28.97 12.66 7.85
CA GLY A 59 29.66 11.75 6.95
C GLY A 59 31.01 12.29 6.56
N GLU A 60 31.68 11.55 5.68
CA GLU A 60 32.93 11.98 5.05
C GLU A 60 32.74 12.06 3.54
N LEU A 61 33.20 13.15 2.92
CA LEU A 61 33.17 13.35 1.49
C LEU A 61 34.60 13.45 0.94
N ASP A 62 34.98 12.49 0.12
CA ASP A 62 36.16 12.56 -0.73
C ASP A 62 35.74 13.19 -2.06
N LEU A 63 36.02 14.49 -2.26
CA LEU A 63 35.59 15.29 -3.41
C LEU A 63 36.72 15.50 -4.40
N GLU A 64 36.44 15.34 -5.69
CA GLU A 64 37.33 15.70 -6.78
C GLU A 64 36.58 16.54 -7.83
N PHE A 65 37.20 17.62 -8.32
CA PHE A 65 36.66 18.33 -9.47
C PHE A 65 37.75 18.86 -10.40
N PHE A 66 37.38 18.95 -11.68
CA PHE A 66 38.19 19.44 -12.78
C PHE A 66 37.47 20.65 -13.38
N LEU A 67 38.06 21.83 -13.24
CA LEU A 67 37.52 23.09 -13.75
C LEU A 67 38.45 23.65 -14.84
N PRO A 68 38.10 23.51 -16.13
CA PRO A 68 38.79 24.22 -17.19
C PRO A 68 38.68 25.74 -16.99
N LEU A 69 39.81 26.44 -16.97
CA LEU A 69 39.91 27.89 -16.77
C LEU A 69 39.88 28.67 -18.10
N HIS A 70 39.83 27.98 -19.23
CA HIS A 70 39.77 28.56 -20.57
C HIS A 70 38.96 27.68 -21.53
N GLY A 71 38.19 28.29 -22.43
CA GLY A 71 37.29 27.62 -23.39
C GLY A 71 35.91 27.25 -22.83
N ASP A 72 35.01 26.78 -23.70
CA ASP A 72 33.62 26.40 -23.38
C ASP A 72 33.52 24.96 -22.87
N TYR A 73 34.24 24.64 -21.78
CA TYR A 73 34.20 23.30 -21.19
C TYR A 73 33.42 23.28 -19.88
N ARG A 74 32.76 22.14 -19.60
CA ARG A 74 31.98 21.94 -18.38
C ARG A 74 32.86 21.42 -17.24
N THR A 75 32.64 21.95 -16.04
CA THR A 75 33.22 21.42 -14.81
C THR A 75 32.82 19.95 -14.63
N GLN A 76 33.80 19.09 -14.38
CA GLN A 76 33.55 17.70 -14.01
C GLN A 76 33.70 17.58 -12.50
N VAL A 77 32.69 17.02 -11.83
CA VAL A 77 32.69 16.83 -10.38
C VAL A 77 32.43 15.37 -10.09
N GLY A 78 33.19 14.78 -9.18
CA GLY A 78 32.98 13.43 -8.70
C GLY A 78 33.47 13.27 -7.27
N GLY A 79 33.18 12.13 -6.67
CA GLY A 79 33.60 11.87 -5.31
C GLY A 79 32.93 10.64 -4.71
N GLU A 80 33.26 10.40 -3.45
CA GLU A 80 32.67 9.34 -2.64
C GLU A 80 32.17 9.96 -1.33
N LEU A 81 30.87 9.77 -1.06
CA LEU A 81 30.24 10.13 0.19
C LEU A 81 30.10 8.87 1.05
N LYS A 82 30.72 8.88 2.23
CA LYS A 82 30.63 7.82 3.24
C LYS A 82 29.67 8.22 4.34
N PHE A 83 28.75 7.32 4.64
CA PHE A 83 27.78 7.43 5.73
C PHE A 83 28.25 6.57 6.90
N ASP A 84 28.37 7.18 8.08
CA ASP A 84 28.67 6.49 9.34
C ASP A 84 27.59 6.80 10.37
N GLY A 85 26.35 6.46 9.99
CA GLY A 85 25.13 6.88 10.64
C GLY A 85 24.49 8.11 9.98
N GLY A 86 23.29 8.45 10.45
CA GLY A 86 22.49 9.54 9.91
C GLY A 86 21.05 9.13 9.71
N LYS A 87 20.28 10.06 9.15
CA LYS A 87 18.88 9.89 8.80
C LYS A 87 18.58 10.48 7.43
N LEU A 88 17.65 9.83 6.73
CA LEU A 88 17.03 10.33 5.52
C LEU A 88 15.52 10.35 5.76
N ALA A 89 14.89 11.51 5.57
CA ALA A 89 13.44 11.63 5.61
C ALA A 89 12.91 12.01 4.22
N LEU A 90 11.77 11.41 3.87
CA LEU A 90 10.91 11.82 2.76
C LEU A 90 9.67 12.45 3.37
N SER A 91 9.65 13.79 3.41
CA SER A 91 8.70 14.54 4.23
C SER A 91 7.25 14.41 3.73
N ARG A 92 7.03 14.29 2.41
CA ARG A 92 5.69 14.14 1.81
C ARG A 92 5.06 12.78 2.12
N GLU A 93 5.83 11.71 2.02
CA GLU A 93 5.36 10.32 2.19
C GLU A 93 5.49 9.83 3.65
N ASN A 94 6.10 10.65 4.52
CA ASN A 94 6.33 10.36 5.93
C ASN A 94 7.18 9.09 6.15
N TYR A 95 8.20 8.90 5.30
CA TYR A 95 9.22 7.87 5.51
C TYR A 95 10.43 8.44 6.24
N GLU A 96 10.97 7.67 7.18
CA GLU A 96 12.24 7.94 7.84
C GLU A 96 13.12 6.69 7.78
N LEU A 97 14.28 6.82 7.14
CA LEU A 97 15.39 5.87 7.21
C LEU A 97 16.36 6.37 8.27
N THR A 98 16.85 5.47 9.12
CA THR A 98 17.79 5.77 10.20
C THR A 98 19.03 4.90 10.10
N LYS A 99 20.11 5.27 10.79
CA LYS A 99 21.36 4.50 10.81
C LYS A 99 21.90 4.22 9.39
N LEU A 100 21.86 5.22 8.51
CA LEU A 100 22.45 5.09 7.17
C LEU A 100 23.94 4.78 7.29
N HIS A 101 24.39 3.71 6.63
CA HIS A 101 25.77 3.27 6.65
C HIS A 101 26.18 2.72 5.29
N GLY A 102 27.43 2.96 4.87
CA GLY A 102 27.95 2.55 3.56
C GLY A 102 28.47 3.76 2.76
N SER A 103 28.61 3.63 1.45
CA SER A 103 29.04 4.75 0.61
C SER A 103 28.26 4.90 -0.68
N VAL A 104 28.26 6.12 -1.21
CA VAL A 104 27.72 6.48 -2.51
C VAL A 104 28.81 7.22 -3.28
N ARG A 105 29.23 6.66 -4.41
CA ARG A 105 30.15 7.27 -5.35
C ARG A 105 29.35 8.00 -6.43
N PHE A 106 29.84 9.15 -6.86
CA PHE A 106 29.25 9.89 -7.96
C PHE A 106 30.32 10.45 -8.90
N ALA A 107 29.95 10.60 -10.17
CA ALA A 107 30.76 11.26 -11.20
C ALA A 107 29.83 11.91 -12.23
N GLY A 108 29.76 13.25 -12.21
CA GLY A 108 28.75 14.00 -12.93
C GLY A 108 27.36 13.60 -12.45
N GLU A 109 26.55 13.06 -13.36
CA GLU A 109 25.19 12.59 -13.09
C GLU A 109 25.13 11.08 -12.78
N ARG A 110 26.26 10.36 -12.78
CA ARG A 110 26.29 8.93 -12.41
C ARG A 110 26.46 8.78 -10.91
N VAL A 111 25.70 7.85 -10.34
CA VAL A 111 25.66 7.49 -8.92
C VAL A 111 25.68 5.98 -8.79
N GLU A 112 26.47 5.48 -7.83
CA GLU A 112 26.59 4.06 -7.49
C GLU A 112 26.77 3.91 -5.98
N SER A 113 26.08 2.98 -5.34
CA SER A 113 26.29 2.67 -3.92
C SER A 113 27.25 1.51 -3.70
N SER A 114 27.84 1.45 -2.51
CA SER A 114 28.61 0.29 -2.04
C SER A 114 28.28 0.00 -0.59
N ALA A 115 27.82 -1.24 -0.32
CA ALA A 115 27.41 -1.72 1.01
C ALA A 115 26.50 -0.73 1.77
N LEU A 116 25.58 -0.07 1.04
CA LEU A 116 24.67 0.91 1.62
C LEU A 116 23.49 0.21 2.28
N ASN A 117 23.26 0.51 3.55
CA ASN A 117 22.14 -0.02 4.32
C ASN A 117 21.58 1.05 5.26
N ALA A 118 20.34 0.84 5.69
CA ALA A 118 19.66 1.69 6.64
C ALA A 118 18.62 0.90 7.43
N HIS A 119 17.99 1.55 8.41
CA HIS A 119 16.87 0.99 9.16
C HIS A 119 15.56 1.70 8.81
N LEU A 120 14.53 0.94 8.45
CA LEU A 120 13.13 1.38 8.33
C LEU A 120 12.26 0.59 9.29
N GLY A 121 11.43 1.29 10.08
CA GLY A 121 10.64 0.61 11.12
C GLY A 121 11.51 -0.10 12.16
N GLY A 122 12.75 0.34 12.34
CA GLY A 122 13.73 -0.31 13.22
C GLY A 122 14.44 -1.54 12.64
N LYS A 123 14.03 -2.05 11.46
CA LYS A 123 14.62 -3.20 10.79
C LYS A 123 15.62 -2.78 9.72
N LEU A 124 16.71 -3.53 9.59
CA LEU A 124 17.74 -3.31 8.58
C LEU A 124 17.19 -3.59 7.18
N MET A 125 17.53 -2.74 6.22
CA MET A 125 17.37 -2.97 4.78
C MET A 125 18.69 -2.67 4.07
N ASP A 126 18.96 -3.44 3.03
CA ASP A 126 20.01 -3.14 2.08
C ASP A 126 19.46 -2.21 0.99
N ILE A 127 20.28 -1.27 0.56
CA ILE A 127 19.98 -0.26 -0.46
C ILE A 127 21.04 -0.37 -1.53
N ASP A 128 20.62 -0.65 -2.75
CA ASP A 128 21.47 -0.60 -3.93
C ASP A 128 21.04 0.57 -4.80
N ILE A 129 21.99 1.32 -5.35
CA ILE A 129 21.77 2.47 -6.22
C ILE A 129 22.73 2.29 -7.39
N GLU A 130 22.19 2.28 -8.60
CA GLU A 130 22.97 2.27 -9.83
C GLU A 130 22.39 3.27 -10.83
N THR A 131 23.25 3.92 -11.59
CA THR A 131 22.83 4.77 -12.72
C THR A 131 23.07 4.04 -14.03
N THR A 132 21.99 3.71 -14.73
CA THR A 132 22.03 2.99 -16.01
C THR A 132 21.71 3.92 -17.18
N PRO A 133 22.40 3.78 -18.34
CA PRO A 133 22.00 4.48 -19.56
C PRO A 133 20.61 4.03 -20.02
N HIS A 134 19.76 4.98 -20.40
CA HIS A 134 18.43 4.73 -20.95
C HIS A 134 18.24 5.49 -22.27
N GLN A 135 17.27 5.08 -23.10
CA GLN A 135 17.05 5.60 -24.47
C GLN A 135 17.11 7.13 -24.58
N ASN A 136 16.62 7.81 -23.53
CA ASN A 136 16.53 9.26 -23.43
C ASN A 136 17.28 9.80 -22.20
N GLY A 137 18.45 9.26 -21.84
CA GLY A 137 19.28 9.84 -20.77
C GLY A 137 19.74 8.82 -19.74
N LEU A 138 19.60 9.14 -18.46
CA LEU A 138 20.01 8.28 -17.34
C LEU A 138 18.77 7.81 -16.57
N SER A 139 18.77 6.55 -16.15
CA SER A 139 17.87 5.99 -15.14
C SER A 139 18.63 5.84 -13.84
N TYR A 140 18.01 6.17 -12.72
CA TYR A 140 18.52 5.85 -11.39
C TYR A 140 17.70 4.69 -10.86
N ASP A 141 18.33 3.53 -10.76
CA ASP A 141 17.73 2.30 -10.30
C ASP A 141 18.14 2.10 -8.84
N ILE A 142 17.14 2.09 -7.95
CA ILE A 142 17.32 1.99 -6.50
C ILE A 142 16.62 0.72 -6.02
N GLY A 143 17.39 -0.29 -5.65
CA GLY A 143 16.91 -1.53 -5.06
C GLY A 143 16.87 -1.43 -3.53
N LEU A 144 15.78 -1.88 -2.92
CA LEU A 144 15.64 -1.99 -1.47
C LEU A 144 15.23 -3.43 -1.13
N THR A 145 16.01 -4.10 -0.28
CA THR A 145 15.69 -5.46 0.15
C THR A 145 15.81 -5.59 1.66
N GLY A 146 14.89 -6.36 2.27
CA GLY A 146 14.94 -6.60 3.71
C GLY A 146 13.68 -7.23 4.29
N ASN A 147 13.81 -7.74 5.52
CA ASN A 147 12.68 -8.19 6.33
C ASN A 147 12.09 -7.00 7.09
N LEU A 148 11.02 -6.41 6.56
CA LEU A 148 10.49 -5.12 7.01
C LEU A 148 9.07 -5.26 7.59
N PRO A 149 8.70 -4.45 8.59
CA PRO A 149 7.33 -4.39 9.09
C PRO A 149 6.42 -3.81 8.02
N ILE A 150 5.30 -4.48 7.71
CA ILE A 150 4.37 -4.00 6.67
C ILE A 150 3.83 -2.60 6.98
N GLN A 151 3.65 -2.27 8.26
CA GLN A 151 3.15 -0.97 8.68
C GLN A 151 4.12 0.18 8.38
N SER A 152 5.40 -0.11 8.23
CA SER A 152 6.40 0.90 7.86
C SER A 152 6.32 1.28 6.38
N LEU A 153 5.83 0.39 5.52
CA LEU A 153 5.58 0.67 4.10
C LEU A 153 4.22 1.35 3.85
N LEU A 154 3.32 1.32 4.82
CA LEU A 154 2.00 1.96 4.75
C LEU A 154 1.99 3.38 5.35
N ALA A 155 3.14 4.04 5.46
CA ALA A 155 3.22 5.42 5.95
C ALA A 155 2.35 6.41 5.13
N PRO A 156 2.25 6.31 3.79
CA PRO A 156 1.35 7.15 2.99
C PRO A 156 -0.14 6.82 3.14
N ALA A 157 -0.47 5.64 3.68
CA ALA A 157 -1.84 5.12 3.79
C ALA A 157 -2.21 4.77 5.24
N PRO A 158 -2.23 5.77 6.16
CA PRO A 158 -2.41 5.52 7.59
C PRO A 158 -3.77 4.89 7.94
N SER A 159 -4.81 5.12 7.12
CA SER A 159 -6.16 4.58 7.33
C SER A 159 -6.23 3.06 7.24
N VAL A 160 -5.33 2.42 6.47
CA VAL A 160 -5.30 0.96 6.30
C VAL A 160 -4.24 0.28 7.17
N LYS A 161 -3.32 1.06 7.76
CA LYS A 161 -2.18 0.57 8.55
C LYS A 161 -2.60 -0.37 9.69
N GLY A 162 -3.75 -0.11 10.33
CA GLY A 162 -4.26 -0.89 11.45
C GLY A 162 -4.75 -2.30 11.09
N PHE A 163 -5.00 -2.60 9.81
CA PHE A 163 -5.45 -3.92 9.38
C PHE A 163 -4.32 -4.93 9.22
N PHE A 164 -3.07 -4.45 9.19
CA PHE A 164 -1.92 -5.29 8.88
C PHE A 164 -0.94 -5.31 10.05
N ASN A 165 -0.36 -6.49 10.27
CA ASN A 165 0.69 -6.65 11.26
C ASN A 165 1.66 -7.76 10.89
N GLY A 166 2.92 -7.56 11.27
CA GLY A 166 4.00 -8.53 11.05
C GLY A 166 5.06 -8.02 10.09
N ASP A 167 6.11 -8.81 9.99
CA ASP A 167 7.28 -8.55 9.19
C ASP A 167 7.37 -9.58 8.08
N THR A 168 7.83 -9.17 6.90
CA THR A 168 8.02 -10.07 5.78
C THR A 168 9.17 -9.58 4.90
N ASN A 169 9.68 -10.46 4.04
CA ASN A 169 10.73 -10.11 3.10
C ASN A 169 10.13 -9.28 1.96
N TRP A 170 10.76 -8.15 1.70
CA TRP A 170 10.41 -7.24 0.62
C TRP A 170 11.56 -7.13 -0.38
N ASP A 171 11.19 -7.11 -1.64
CA ASP A 171 12.04 -6.72 -2.76
C ASP A 171 11.36 -5.53 -3.46
N ILE A 172 12.00 -4.36 -3.41
CA ILE A 172 11.45 -3.11 -3.93
C ILE A 172 12.45 -2.50 -4.90
N LEU A 173 12.02 -2.28 -6.13
CA LEU A 173 12.79 -1.57 -7.15
C LEU A 173 12.14 -0.23 -7.47
N LEU A 174 12.90 0.85 -7.30
CA LEU A 174 12.53 2.20 -7.70
C LEU A 174 13.35 2.59 -8.94
N ASN A 175 12.70 2.92 -10.05
CA ASN A 175 13.35 3.49 -11.22
C ASN A 175 12.93 4.95 -11.36
N VAL A 176 13.89 5.86 -11.26
CA VAL A 176 13.68 7.30 -11.43
C VAL A 176 14.24 7.71 -12.78
N ARG A 177 13.38 8.22 -13.67
CA ARG A 177 13.75 8.62 -15.03
C ARG A 177 13.38 10.08 -15.25
N PRO A 178 14.36 11.00 -15.31
CA PRO A 178 14.09 12.35 -15.74
C PRO A 178 13.66 12.40 -17.20
N GLN A 179 12.66 13.20 -17.53
CA GLN A 179 12.28 13.44 -18.92
C GLN A 179 13.14 14.57 -19.51
N ASN A 180 13.65 14.36 -20.73
CA ASN A 180 14.65 15.25 -21.36
C ASN A 180 14.18 16.68 -21.67
N ASP A 181 12.87 16.93 -21.73
CA ASP A 181 12.30 18.19 -22.26
C ASP A 181 11.24 18.83 -21.35
N THR A 182 11.02 18.24 -20.17
CA THR A 182 10.08 18.76 -19.19
C THR A 182 10.74 18.68 -17.81
N LYS A 183 10.43 19.59 -16.88
CA LYS A 183 10.83 19.46 -15.46
C LYS A 183 10.08 18.31 -14.75
N LYS A 184 9.74 17.24 -15.48
CA LYS A 184 9.00 16.08 -15.01
C LYS A 184 9.96 14.91 -14.85
N THR A 185 9.61 14.06 -13.90
CA THR A 185 10.31 12.81 -13.65
C THR A 185 9.27 11.71 -13.56
N ASP A 186 9.54 10.61 -14.24
CA ASP A 186 8.74 9.40 -14.12
C ASP A 186 9.38 8.53 -13.04
N ILE A 187 8.60 8.15 -12.04
CA ILE A 187 9.01 7.19 -11.02
C ILE A 187 8.17 5.94 -11.17
N LYS A 188 8.85 4.81 -11.36
CA LYS A 188 8.24 3.50 -11.32
C LYS A 188 8.74 2.75 -10.10
N ILE A 189 7.82 2.24 -9.30
CA ILE A 189 8.10 1.43 -8.11
C ILE A 189 7.54 0.03 -8.38
N THR A 190 8.32 -1.02 -8.12
CA THR A 190 7.83 -2.40 -8.10
C THR A 190 8.16 -2.96 -6.73
N ALA A 191 7.16 -3.31 -5.93
CA ALA A 191 7.32 -3.93 -4.63
C ALA A 191 6.74 -5.35 -4.64
N ALA A 192 7.49 -6.32 -4.17
CA ALA A 192 7.09 -7.71 -4.14
C ALA A 192 7.36 -8.36 -2.77
N SER A 193 6.45 -9.26 -2.36
CA SER A 193 6.57 -10.06 -1.15
C SER A 193 5.69 -11.31 -1.24
N ASP A 194 6.04 -12.39 -0.55
CA ASP A 194 5.14 -13.54 -0.35
C ASP A 194 4.15 -13.32 0.83
N LEU A 195 4.29 -12.19 1.54
CA LEU A 195 3.55 -11.82 2.74
C LEU A 195 3.57 -12.88 3.85
N LEU A 196 4.50 -13.83 3.82
CA LEU A 196 4.66 -14.79 4.91
C LEU A 196 5.12 -14.04 6.17
N GLY A 197 4.48 -14.31 7.30
CA GLY A 197 4.69 -13.58 8.57
C GLY A 197 3.74 -12.40 8.80
N VAL A 198 2.91 -12.03 7.81
CA VAL A 198 1.95 -10.92 7.91
C VAL A 198 0.52 -11.42 8.14
N SER A 199 -0.16 -10.88 9.15
CA SER A 199 -1.62 -10.98 9.31
C SER A 199 -2.33 -9.83 8.60
N SER A 200 -3.46 -10.14 7.97
CA SER A 200 -4.43 -9.16 7.47
C SER A 200 -5.78 -9.38 8.15
N LEU A 201 -6.29 -8.33 8.79
CA LEU A 201 -7.62 -8.27 9.39
C LEU A 201 -8.67 -7.71 8.42
N LEU A 202 -8.32 -7.54 7.14
CA LEU A 202 -9.30 -7.19 6.12
C LEU A 202 -10.36 -8.30 6.01
N PRO A 203 -11.61 -7.94 5.69
CA PRO A 203 -12.68 -8.92 5.59
C PRO A 203 -12.48 -9.86 4.40
N GLY A 204 -13.04 -11.06 4.53
CA GLY A 204 -13.17 -11.98 3.41
C GLY A 204 -11.83 -12.51 2.89
N ARG A 205 -11.69 -12.61 1.56
CA ARG A 205 -10.50 -13.18 0.90
C ARG A 205 -9.21 -12.35 1.07
N LEU A 206 -9.35 -11.09 1.50
CA LEU A 206 -8.21 -10.24 1.82
C LEU A 206 -7.71 -10.46 3.25
N GLY A 207 -8.49 -11.18 4.07
CA GLY A 207 -8.07 -11.66 5.38
C GLY A 207 -7.03 -12.77 5.27
N LYS A 208 -6.07 -12.77 6.18
CA LYS A 208 -4.90 -13.65 6.11
C LYS A 208 -4.31 -13.90 7.48
N LEU A 209 -3.95 -15.15 7.76
CA LEU A 209 -3.15 -15.52 8.94
C LEU A 209 -1.64 -15.44 8.65
N PRO A 210 -0.77 -15.14 9.65
CA PRO A 210 0.67 -15.00 9.43
C PRO A 210 1.37 -16.18 8.75
N ALA A 211 0.93 -17.42 9.03
CA ALA A 211 1.55 -18.63 8.51
C ALA A 211 1.18 -18.94 7.05
N GLN A 212 0.17 -18.28 6.50
CA GLN A 212 -0.23 -18.46 5.11
C GLN A 212 0.71 -17.64 4.23
N ALA A 213 1.02 -18.09 3.01
CA ALA A 213 1.66 -17.24 2.00
C ALA A 213 0.57 -16.58 1.14
N MET A 214 0.78 -15.33 0.71
CA MET A 214 -0.12 -14.58 -0.15
C MET A 214 0.73 -13.68 -1.04
N PRO A 215 1.24 -14.19 -2.18
CA PRO A 215 2.11 -13.42 -3.07
C PRO A 215 1.47 -12.10 -3.47
N LEU A 216 2.21 -11.02 -3.27
CA LEU A 216 1.85 -9.65 -3.59
C LEU A 216 2.89 -9.09 -4.55
N LYS A 217 2.40 -8.44 -5.60
CA LYS A 217 3.19 -7.57 -6.46
C LYS A 217 2.45 -6.26 -6.64
N LEU A 218 3.10 -5.15 -6.30
CA LEU A 218 2.57 -3.81 -6.41
C LEU A 218 3.44 -3.00 -7.36
N ASN A 219 2.87 -2.50 -8.45
CA ASN A 219 3.50 -1.55 -9.33
C ASN A 219 2.91 -0.15 -9.06
N ILE A 220 3.76 0.84 -8.83
CA ILE A 220 3.36 2.23 -8.63
C ILE A 220 4.01 3.07 -9.72
N ASN A 221 3.21 3.83 -10.46
CA ASN A 221 3.71 4.77 -11.46
C ASN A 221 3.31 6.18 -11.05
N ILE A 222 4.30 7.03 -10.85
CA ILE A 222 4.14 8.44 -10.50
C ILE A 222 4.69 9.24 -11.68
N GLU A 223 3.83 10.03 -12.29
CA GLU A 223 4.22 10.98 -13.33
C GLU A 223 3.89 12.39 -12.81
N SER A 224 4.91 13.26 -12.77
CA SER A 224 4.75 14.61 -12.23
C SER A 224 3.61 15.36 -12.92
N GLY A 225 2.61 15.74 -12.14
CA GLY A 225 1.45 16.53 -12.56
C GLY A 225 0.28 15.77 -13.16
N THR A 226 0.33 14.43 -13.28
CA THR A 226 -0.82 13.63 -13.79
C THR A 226 -1.48 12.79 -12.71
N GLY A 227 -0.73 12.33 -11.70
CA GLY A 227 -1.27 11.55 -10.59
C GLY A 227 -0.40 10.36 -10.21
N VAL A 228 -0.97 9.44 -9.43
CA VAL A 228 -0.32 8.18 -9.05
C VAL A 228 -1.20 7.01 -9.46
N LYS A 229 -0.62 6.04 -10.15
CA LYS A 229 -1.27 4.78 -10.54
C LYS A 229 -0.67 3.63 -9.74
N TYR A 230 -1.52 2.86 -9.08
CA TYR A 230 -1.20 1.66 -8.34
C TYR A 230 -1.84 0.47 -9.06
N ASP A 231 -1.06 -0.56 -9.35
CA ASP A 231 -1.48 -1.84 -9.91
C ASP A 231 -1.03 -2.92 -8.93
N LEU A 232 -1.99 -3.52 -8.24
CA LEU A 232 -1.79 -4.54 -7.23
C LEU A 232 -2.26 -5.89 -7.76
N GLU A 233 -1.35 -6.85 -7.79
CA GLU A 233 -1.64 -8.26 -8.00
C GLU A 233 -1.49 -9.00 -6.66
N LEU A 234 -2.53 -9.73 -6.25
CA LEU A 234 -2.56 -10.52 -5.03
C LEU A 234 -2.97 -11.95 -5.38
N ASN A 235 -2.23 -12.94 -4.85
CA ASN A 235 -2.44 -14.37 -5.11
C ASN A 235 -2.46 -14.77 -6.60
N LYS A 236 -1.98 -13.91 -7.50
CA LYS A 236 -2.02 -14.08 -8.97
C LYS A 236 -3.41 -14.09 -9.60
N THR A 237 -4.47 -13.90 -8.82
CA THR A 237 -5.87 -13.98 -9.28
C THR A 237 -6.65 -12.71 -9.04
N THR A 238 -6.21 -11.90 -8.08
CA THR A 238 -6.87 -10.66 -7.71
C THR A 238 -6.05 -9.50 -8.25
N HIS A 239 -6.63 -8.72 -9.15
CA HIS A 239 -6.03 -7.51 -9.68
C HIS A 239 -6.82 -6.31 -9.18
N ILE A 240 -6.14 -5.36 -8.53
CA ILE A 240 -6.72 -4.11 -8.04
C ILE A 240 -5.93 -2.97 -8.63
N ASN A 241 -6.60 -2.07 -9.34
CA ASN A 241 -6.00 -0.82 -9.79
C ASN A 241 -6.55 0.35 -9.00
N VAL A 242 -5.69 1.28 -8.65
CA VAL A 242 -6.06 2.56 -8.04
C VAL A 242 -5.36 3.67 -8.80
N THR A 243 -6.11 4.66 -9.27
CA THR A 243 -5.54 5.88 -9.86
C THR A 243 -5.97 7.07 -9.02
N ASP A 244 -5.01 7.87 -8.56
CA ASP A 244 -5.25 9.18 -7.95
C ASP A 244 -5.06 10.27 -9.01
N GLU A 245 -6.17 10.84 -9.48
CA GLU A 245 -6.20 11.97 -10.42
C GLU A 245 -6.59 13.25 -9.66
N ALA A 246 -5.57 13.96 -9.14
CA ALA A 246 -5.74 15.20 -8.40
C ALA A 246 -6.72 15.08 -7.20
N GLY A 247 -6.60 14.01 -6.42
CA GLY A 247 -7.42 13.72 -5.24
C GLY A 247 -8.76 13.04 -5.55
N GLN A 248 -9.03 12.72 -6.82
CA GLN A 248 -10.08 11.78 -7.20
C GLN A 248 -9.48 10.39 -7.35
N PHE A 249 -9.88 9.47 -6.48
CA PHE A 249 -9.48 8.08 -6.54
C PHE A 249 -10.43 7.31 -7.44
N LEU A 250 -9.88 6.62 -8.43
CA LEU A 250 -10.57 5.66 -9.30
C LEU A 250 -10.05 4.28 -8.97
N PHE A 251 -10.95 3.34 -8.72
CA PHE A 251 -10.63 1.96 -8.36
C PHE A 251 -11.19 1.04 -9.42
N SER A 252 -10.46 0.00 -9.79
CA SER A 252 -11.01 -1.16 -10.46
C SER A 252 -10.54 -2.43 -9.77
N VAL A 253 -11.41 -3.44 -9.74
CA VAL A 253 -11.10 -4.76 -9.22
C VAL A 253 -11.52 -5.82 -10.23
N ASP A 254 -10.65 -6.79 -10.46
CA ASP A 254 -10.95 -8.02 -11.16
C ASP A 254 -10.50 -9.19 -10.30
N ASP A 255 -11.47 -9.88 -9.72
CA ASP A 255 -11.32 -11.08 -8.91
C ASP A 255 -12.48 -12.02 -9.20
N GLU A 256 -12.31 -13.32 -8.94
CA GLU A 256 -13.36 -14.30 -9.11
C GLU A 256 -14.60 -14.08 -8.24
N SER A 257 -14.51 -13.25 -7.20
CA SER A 257 -15.60 -12.91 -6.27
C SER A 257 -16.17 -11.51 -6.49
N ILE A 258 -15.44 -10.61 -7.15
CA ILE A 258 -15.85 -9.22 -7.33
C ILE A 258 -15.23 -8.63 -8.60
N ARG A 259 -16.05 -7.99 -9.43
CA ARG A 259 -15.59 -7.25 -10.60
C ARG A 259 -16.33 -5.94 -10.76
N GLY A 260 -15.58 -4.87 -10.99
CA GLY A 260 -16.11 -3.57 -11.36
C GLY A 260 -15.24 -2.42 -10.89
N GLU A 261 -15.87 -1.27 -10.71
CA GLU A 261 -15.18 0.00 -10.49
C GLU A 261 -15.77 0.76 -9.30
N ALA A 262 -14.96 1.63 -8.72
CA ALA A 262 -15.41 2.62 -7.76
C ALA A 262 -14.72 3.97 -7.96
N SER A 263 -15.34 5.04 -7.49
CA SER A 263 -14.71 6.35 -7.45
C SER A 263 -14.97 7.08 -6.13
N TYR A 264 -13.97 7.81 -5.66
CA TYR A 264 -14.05 8.55 -4.41
C TYR A 264 -13.29 9.86 -4.49
N LYS A 265 -13.97 10.97 -4.17
CA LYS A 265 -13.36 12.30 -4.11
C LYS A 265 -13.61 12.91 -2.72
N PRO A 266 -12.77 12.63 -1.72
CA PRO A 266 -13.01 13.04 -0.34
C PRO A 266 -13.14 14.56 -0.17
N SER A 267 -12.46 15.35 -1.01
CA SER A 267 -12.46 16.81 -0.95
C SER A 267 -13.66 17.49 -1.64
N ALA A 268 -14.53 16.73 -2.31
CA ALA A 268 -15.64 17.32 -3.08
C ALA A 268 -16.73 17.94 -2.19
N SER A 269 -17.01 17.35 -1.03
CA SER A 269 -18.01 17.85 -0.09
C SER A 269 -17.88 17.19 1.28
N SER A 270 -18.40 17.87 2.32
CA SER A 270 -18.67 17.25 3.62
C SER A 270 -19.63 16.07 3.44
N GLY A 271 -19.12 14.84 3.50
CA GLY A 271 -19.90 13.62 3.30
C GLY A 271 -19.88 13.06 1.87
N ALA A 272 -18.84 13.38 1.07
CA ALA A 272 -18.62 12.78 -0.23
C ALA A 272 -18.82 11.25 -0.20
N ALA A 273 -19.61 10.75 -1.16
CA ALA A 273 -19.91 9.33 -1.22
C ALA A 273 -18.84 8.57 -2.01
N LEU A 274 -18.58 7.33 -1.59
CA LEU A 274 -17.90 6.33 -2.38
C LEU A 274 -18.92 5.74 -3.37
N GLU A 275 -18.71 6.01 -4.65
CA GLU A 275 -19.53 5.53 -5.75
C GLU A 275 -18.97 4.17 -6.20
N ILE A 276 -19.74 3.10 -6.10
CA ILE A 276 -19.34 1.72 -6.40
C ILE A 276 -20.30 1.16 -7.45
N ALA A 277 -19.75 0.75 -8.59
CA ALA A 277 -20.48 0.15 -9.69
C ALA A 277 -19.84 -1.18 -10.08
N LEU A 278 -20.47 -2.28 -9.69
CA LEU A 278 -19.97 -3.62 -9.95
C LEU A 278 -20.71 -4.27 -11.13
N GLU A 279 -19.96 -5.02 -11.91
CA GLU A 279 -20.54 -5.96 -12.87
C GLU A 279 -21.01 -7.22 -12.15
N TYR A 280 -20.28 -7.63 -11.12
CA TYR A 280 -20.48 -8.89 -10.43
C TYR A 280 -19.97 -8.82 -9.00
N LEU A 281 -20.74 -9.43 -8.09
CA LEU A 281 -20.36 -9.65 -6.69
C LEU A 281 -20.90 -10.99 -6.19
N ASP A 282 -20.01 -11.89 -5.82
CA ASP A 282 -20.33 -13.12 -5.09
C ASP A 282 -19.90 -12.97 -3.64
N LEU A 283 -20.86 -12.66 -2.77
CA LEU A 283 -20.60 -12.47 -1.35
C LEU A 283 -20.16 -13.75 -0.65
N ASN A 284 -20.52 -14.94 -1.16
CA ASN A 284 -20.09 -16.19 -0.56
C ASN A 284 -18.59 -16.37 -0.72
N LYS A 285 -18.10 -16.18 -1.96
CA LYS A 285 -16.68 -16.21 -2.26
C LYS A 285 -15.94 -15.06 -1.60
N PHE A 286 -16.47 -13.84 -1.72
CA PHE A 286 -15.82 -12.63 -1.24
C PHE A 286 -15.60 -12.67 0.28
N LEU A 287 -16.63 -13.03 1.05
CA LEU A 287 -16.56 -13.11 2.51
C LEU A 287 -15.94 -14.42 3.03
N ASN A 288 -15.59 -15.35 2.13
CA ASN A 288 -15.17 -16.70 2.46
C ASN A 288 -16.20 -17.43 3.38
N THR A 289 -17.48 -17.14 3.18
CA THR A 289 -18.58 -17.82 3.88
C THR A 289 -19.03 -19.00 3.04
N GLY A 290 -18.17 -20.02 2.92
CA GLY A 290 -18.58 -21.31 2.39
C GLY A 290 -19.60 -21.97 3.33
N GLU A 291 -20.49 -22.80 2.78
CA GLU A 291 -21.22 -23.76 3.62
C GLU A 291 -20.17 -24.63 4.33
N PRO A 292 -20.35 -24.93 5.64
CA PRO A 292 -19.50 -25.94 6.28
C PRO A 292 -19.55 -27.22 5.43
N PRO A 293 -18.44 -27.98 5.34
CA PRO A 293 -18.46 -29.25 4.64
C PRO A 293 -19.63 -30.05 5.21
N VAL A 294 -20.53 -30.48 4.32
CA VAL A 294 -21.55 -31.47 4.68
C VAL A 294 -20.73 -32.67 5.15
N GLU A 295 -20.76 -32.94 6.46
CA GLU A 295 -20.25 -34.21 6.97
C GLU A 295 -21.02 -35.29 6.20
N GLU A 296 -20.32 -35.99 5.31
CA GLU A 296 -20.87 -37.18 4.68
C GLU A 296 -21.19 -38.13 5.83
N GLU A 297 -22.49 -38.31 6.12
CA GLU A 297 -22.95 -39.35 7.05
C GLU A 297 -22.42 -40.69 6.51
N GLU A 298 -21.37 -41.21 7.13
CA GLU A 298 -20.96 -42.60 6.96
C GLU A 298 -22.14 -43.47 7.43
N ASN A 299 -22.81 -44.09 6.45
CA ASN A 299 -23.75 -45.16 6.70
C ASN A 299 -22.99 -46.39 7.22
N ASP A 300 -22.88 -46.50 8.54
CA ASP A 300 -22.57 -47.77 9.19
C ASP A 300 -23.87 -48.53 9.47
N ASP A 301 -24.18 -49.48 8.58
CA ASP A 301 -25.09 -50.58 8.86
C ASP A 301 -24.48 -51.48 9.94
N GLU A 302 -24.97 -51.41 11.18
CA GLU A 302 -24.97 -52.60 12.04
C GLU A 302 -26.16 -52.65 13.02
N VAL A 303 -26.80 -53.81 13.01
CA VAL A 303 -28.05 -54.18 13.68
C VAL A 303 -27.78 -54.69 15.10
N VAL A 304 -28.42 -54.12 16.13
CA VAL A 304 -28.89 -54.88 17.32
C VAL A 304 -30.18 -54.27 17.91
N GLN A 305 -31.07 -55.16 18.35
CA GLN A 305 -32.48 -54.99 18.66
C GLN A 305 -32.83 -54.38 20.04
N SER A 306 -34.00 -53.73 20.05
CA SER A 306 -35.07 -53.70 21.06
C SER A 306 -34.90 -52.94 22.40
N ALA A 307 -35.73 -51.91 22.63
CA ALA A 307 -36.94 -52.00 23.48
C ALA A 307 -37.76 -50.68 23.55
N ALA A 308 -39.05 -50.80 23.21
CA ALA A 308 -40.25 -50.09 23.72
C ALA A 308 -40.36 -48.55 23.78
N VAL A 309 -41.08 -48.00 22.78
CA VAL A 309 -42.30 -47.15 22.81
C VAL A 309 -42.55 -46.20 23.99
N ASN A 310 -42.65 -44.88 23.70
CA ASN A 310 -43.86 -44.11 23.99
C ASN A 310 -43.98 -42.82 23.13
N GLU A 311 -45.19 -42.57 22.64
CA GLU A 311 -45.58 -41.42 21.82
C GLU A 311 -45.76 -40.12 22.62
N LYS A 312 -45.81 -39.00 21.86
CA LYS A 312 -46.44 -37.68 22.14
C LYS A 312 -45.60 -36.65 22.92
N THR A 313 -45.34 -35.49 22.27
CA THR A 313 -45.49 -34.08 22.75
C THR A 313 -44.72 -33.15 21.78
N VAL A 314 -45.38 -32.51 20.81
CA VAL A 314 -45.88 -31.11 20.82
C VAL A 314 -44.78 -30.02 20.85
N LEU A 315 -44.85 -29.17 19.82
CA LEU A 315 -44.24 -27.85 19.63
C LEU A 315 -44.23 -27.00 20.91
N THR A 316 -43.09 -26.42 21.29
CA THR A 316 -42.91 -24.99 21.66
C THR A 316 -41.49 -24.73 22.18
N GLY A 317 -41.04 -23.47 22.03
CA GLY A 317 -39.63 -23.07 22.07
C GLY A 317 -38.94 -23.21 23.42
N ALA A 318 -37.61 -23.12 23.40
CA ALA A 318 -36.85 -22.25 24.29
C ALA A 318 -35.38 -22.20 23.89
N PHE A 319 -34.87 -20.97 23.83
CA PHE A 319 -33.47 -20.65 24.10
C PHE A 319 -33.01 -21.30 25.40
N ALA A 320 -31.87 -22.00 25.36
CA ALA A 320 -30.75 -21.92 26.30
C ALA A 320 -30.04 -23.27 26.46
N GLY A 321 -28.76 -23.28 26.05
CA GLY A 321 -27.70 -24.03 26.71
C GLY A 321 -27.57 -25.51 26.38
N GLN A 322 -26.59 -25.82 25.53
CA GLN A 322 -25.53 -26.72 25.98
C GLN A 322 -24.24 -26.52 25.17
N SER A 323 -23.18 -26.34 25.94
CA SER A 323 -21.79 -26.22 25.52
C SER A 323 -21.23 -27.64 25.38
N ALA A 324 -20.69 -27.97 24.21
CA ALA A 324 -19.79 -29.09 24.02
C ALA A 324 -18.89 -28.83 22.80
N LEU A 325 -17.66 -28.40 23.10
CA LEU A 325 -16.40 -28.68 22.40
C LEU A 325 -16.44 -28.81 20.87
N SER A 326 -16.03 -27.75 20.17
CA SER A 326 -15.49 -27.83 18.79
C SER A 326 -14.12 -27.14 18.71
N PRO A 327 -13.20 -27.62 17.85
CA PRO A 327 -11.78 -27.29 17.91
C PRO A 327 -11.46 -26.01 17.13
N GLY A 328 -10.54 -25.20 17.65
CA GLY A 328 -9.91 -24.10 16.92
C GLY A 328 -10.67 -22.78 17.01
N GLY A 329 -10.50 -22.07 18.13
CA GLY A 329 -11.08 -20.75 18.35
C GLY A 329 -10.71 -19.76 17.25
N ALA A 330 -11.73 -19.34 16.49
CA ALA A 330 -11.72 -18.03 15.85
C ALA A 330 -11.57 -16.99 16.96
N PRO A 331 -10.73 -15.95 16.80
CA PRO A 331 -10.59 -14.92 17.81
C PRO A 331 -11.93 -14.19 17.99
N GLU A 332 -12.62 -14.47 19.09
CA GLU A 332 -13.71 -13.65 19.61
C GLU A 332 -13.14 -12.26 19.94
N GLY A 333 -13.25 -11.33 19.00
CA GLY A 333 -12.72 -9.98 19.15
C GLY A 333 -12.20 -9.34 17.88
N GLY A 334 -12.71 -9.70 16.70
CA GLY A 334 -12.46 -8.91 15.50
C GLY A 334 -12.96 -7.49 15.74
N ALA A 335 -12.05 -6.52 15.80
CA ALA A 335 -12.39 -5.10 15.75
C ALA A 335 -13.07 -4.83 14.40
N GLY A 336 -14.38 -5.06 14.34
CA GLY A 336 -15.18 -4.84 13.15
C GLY A 336 -15.08 -3.37 12.74
N VAL A 337 -15.01 -3.12 11.45
CA VAL A 337 -14.97 -1.75 10.91
C VAL A 337 -16.12 -0.95 11.50
N SER A 338 -15.82 0.19 12.12
CA SER A 338 -16.82 1.06 12.70
C SER A 338 -17.66 1.69 11.58
N PRO A 339 -19.00 1.71 11.68
CA PRO A 339 -19.86 2.40 10.72
C PRO A 339 -19.60 3.90 10.63
N ARG A 340 -18.90 4.47 11.61
CA ARG A 340 -18.51 5.88 11.63
C ARG A 340 -17.29 6.16 10.77
N ASP A 341 -16.48 5.15 10.48
CA ASP A 341 -15.23 5.30 9.72
C ASP A 341 -15.42 5.03 8.23
N ILE A 342 -16.64 4.64 7.83
CA ILE A 342 -17.02 4.34 6.45
C ILE A 342 -17.72 5.57 5.85
N PRO A 343 -17.27 6.07 4.68
CA PRO A 343 -17.95 7.17 4.00
C PRO A 343 -19.36 6.77 3.56
N SER A 344 -20.20 7.74 3.23
CA SER A 344 -21.48 7.46 2.55
C SER A 344 -21.23 6.58 1.32
N LEU A 345 -22.10 5.61 1.08
CA LEU A 345 -21.93 4.63 -0.01
C LEU A 345 -23.05 4.78 -1.02
N ARG A 346 -22.69 4.74 -2.29
CA ARG A 346 -23.63 4.53 -3.40
C ARG A 346 -23.16 3.32 -4.16
N PHE A 347 -23.83 2.20 -3.94
CA PHE A 347 -23.45 0.92 -4.48
C PHE A 347 -24.51 0.44 -5.46
N SER A 348 -24.05 -0.12 -6.57
CA SER A 348 -24.87 -0.85 -7.52
C SER A 348 -24.11 -2.06 -8.07
N THR A 349 -24.83 -3.14 -8.33
CA THR A 349 -24.28 -4.29 -9.07
C THR A 349 -25.29 -4.85 -10.07
N LYS A 350 -24.80 -5.35 -11.21
CA LYS A 350 -25.59 -6.09 -12.22
C LYS A 350 -25.81 -7.56 -11.84
N SER A 351 -25.05 -8.09 -10.87
CA SER A 351 -25.23 -9.45 -10.38
C SER A 351 -24.75 -9.56 -8.94
N LEU A 352 -25.60 -10.07 -8.07
CA LEU A 352 -25.26 -10.35 -6.69
C LEU A 352 -25.63 -11.79 -6.35
N ILE A 353 -24.66 -12.54 -5.85
CA ILE A 353 -24.86 -13.87 -5.29
C ILE A 353 -24.64 -13.78 -3.78
N TRP A 354 -25.63 -14.24 -3.01
CA TRP A 354 -25.51 -14.34 -1.57
C TRP A 354 -26.26 -15.56 -1.04
N LYS A 355 -25.53 -16.47 -0.42
CA LYS A 355 -25.96 -17.84 -0.13
C LYS A 355 -26.55 -18.47 -1.39
N LYS A 356 -27.76 -19.01 -1.31
CA LYS A 356 -28.52 -19.55 -2.44
C LYS A 356 -29.24 -18.49 -3.28
N PHE A 357 -29.27 -17.23 -2.86
CA PHE A 357 -30.03 -16.17 -3.53
C PHE A 357 -29.20 -15.53 -4.64
N LYS A 358 -29.86 -15.32 -5.78
CA LYS A 358 -29.30 -14.63 -6.95
C LYS A 358 -30.17 -13.43 -7.27
N PHE A 359 -29.52 -12.27 -7.34
CA PHE A 359 -30.15 -11.01 -7.69
C PHE A 359 -29.55 -10.49 -9.00
N ASN A 360 -30.42 -10.12 -9.93
CA ASN A 360 -30.07 -9.54 -11.23
C ASN A 360 -29.73 -8.05 -11.10
N HIS A 361 -30.08 -7.43 -9.97
CA HIS A 361 -29.69 -6.08 -9.65
C HIS A 361 -29.71 -5.89 -8.13
N ALA A 362 -28.71 -5.20 -7.59
CA ALA A 362 -28.75 -4.76 -6.21
C ALA A 362 -28.24 -3.32 -6.11
N THR A 363 -28.92 -2.50 -5.32
CA THR A 363 -28.50 -1.12 -5.02
C THR A 363 -28.51 -0.86 -3.53
N LEU A 364 -27.53 -0.10 -3.05
CA LEU A 364 -27.46 0.34 -1.67
C LEU A 364 -27.06 1.82 -1.67
N LYS A 365 -27.83 2.63 -0.95
CA LYS A 365 -27.52 4.04 -0.70
C LYS A 365 -27.47 4.27 0.80
N THR A 366 -26.32 4.72 1.28
CA THR A 366 -26.12 5.09 2.68
C THR A 366 -25.76 6.55 2.84
N ARG A 367 -26.01 7.05 4.04
CA ARG A 367 -25.54 8.37 4.49
C ARG A 367 -24.84 8.21 5.84
N GLN A 368 -23.59 8.63 5.89
CA GLN A 368 -22.80 8.64 7.12
C GLN A 368 -23.32 9.69 8.11
N THR A 369 -23.24 9.38 9.39
CA THR A 369 -23.61 10.25 10.52
C THR A 369 -22.62 10.06 11.68
N ASN A 370 -22.66 10.94 12.67
CA ASN A 370 -21.82 10.84 13.87
C ASN A 370 -22.08 9.56 14.70
N LEU A 371 -23.25 8.93 14.53
CA LEU A 371 -23.62 7.70 15.26
C LEU A 371 -23.31 6.43 14.47
N GLY A 372 -23.16 6.52 13.14
CA GLY A 372 -22.94 5.39 12.24
C GLY A 372 -23.50 5.70 10.85
N MET A 373 -24.06 4.70 10.17
CA MET A 373 -24.65 4.85 8.84
C MET A 373 -26.17 4.73 8.86
N VAL A 374 -26.84 5.62 8.13
CA VAL A 374 -28.26 5.46 7.75
C VAL A 374 -28.31 4.76 6.40
N VAL A 375 -29.09 3.68 6.30
CA VAL A 375 -29.42 3.00 5.05
C VAL A 375 -30.67 3.67 4.49
N GLU A 376 -30.48 4.59 3.55
CA GLU A 376 -31.58 5.31 2.90
C GLU A 376 -32.35 4.42 1.94
N LYS A 377 -31.65 3.46 1.33
CA LYS A 377 -32.21 2.53 0.36
C LYS A 377 -31.35 1.28 0.23
N LEU A 378 -31.97 0.11 0.24
CA LEU A 378 -31.40 -1.17 -0.16
C LEU A 378 -32.44 -1.87 -1.05
N ASP A 379 -32.18 -1.98 -2.35
CA ASP A 379 -33.02 -2.78 -3.24
C ASP A 379 -32.25 -4.01 -3.72
N LEU A 380 -32.89 -5.18 -3.64
CA LEU A 380 -32.41 -6.44 -4.18
C LEU A 380 -33.49 -6.98 -5.12
N VAL A 381 -33.17 -7.06 -6.41
CA VAL A 381 -34.11 -7.46 -7.46
C VAL A 381 -33.70 -8.83 -8.01
N SER A 382 -34.60 -9.80 -7.90
CA SER A 382 -34.49 -11.11 -8.57
C SER A 382 -35.53 -11.21 -9.68
N SER A 383 -35.60 -12.36 -10.35
CA SER A 383 -36.63 -12.62 -11.37
C SER A 383 -38.02 -12.78 -10.77
N ASP A 384 -38.11 -13.33 -9.55
CA ASP A 384 -39.39 -13.74 -8.96
C ASP A 384 -39.84 -12.82 -7.81
N TYR A 385 -38.95 -11.97 -7.30
CA TYR A 385 -39.25 -11.09 -6.17
C TYR A 385 -38.30 -9.90 -6.10
N THR A 386 -38.75 -8.85 -5.44
CA THR A 386 -37.97 -7.67 -5.08
C THR A 386 -37.99 -7.49 -3.56
N VAL A 387 -36.85 -7.19 -2.98
CA VAL A 387 -36.71 -6.79 -1.56
C VAL A 387 -36.27 -5.34 -1.53
N SER A 388 -37.02 -4.50 -0.84
CA SER A 388 -36.63 -3.11 -0.56
C SER A 388 -36.52 -2.92 0.94
N ALA A 389 -35.44 -2.30 1.40
CA ALA A 389 -35.21 -2.07 2.82
C ALA A 389 -34.62 -0.69 3.11
N THR A 390 -34.90 -0.20 4.32
CA THR A 390 -34.29 1.00 4.90
C THR A 390 -33.89 0.71 6.33
N GLY A 391 -33.02 1.53 6.91
CA GLY A 391 -32.67 1.35 8.31
C GLY A 391 -31.35 2.00 8.69
N ASN A 392 -30.64 1.41 9.65
CA ASN A 392 -29.45 1.99 10.23
C ASN A 392 -28.44 0.91 10.64
N TRP A 393 -27.16 1.25 10.53
CA TRP A 393 -26.04 0.52 11.10
C TRP A 393 -25.26 1.45 12.02
N LEU A 394 -25.45 1.30 13.33
CA LEU A 394 -24.95 2.23 14.34
C LEU A 394 -23.76 1.63 15.08
N ALA A 395 -22.79 2.48 15.42
CA ALA A 395 -21.71 2.06 16.31
C ALA A 395 -22.24 2.03 17.75
N GLY A 396 -22.22 0.85 18.38
CA GLY A 396 -22.66 0.68 19.76
C GLY A 396 -21.53 0.80 20.77
N TRP A 397 -21.87 0.70 22.05
CA TRP A 397 -20.90 0.69 23.15
C TRP A 397 -20.07 -0.62 23.13
N ASN A 398 -18.78 -0.54 23.43
CA ASN A 398 -17.81 -1.67 23.41
C ASN A 398 -17.54 -2.29 22.02
N ASN A 399 -17.44 -1.49 20.95
CA ASN A 399 -17.18 -1.95 19.58
C ASN A 399 -18.20 -2.97 19.02
N LYS A 400 -19.39 -3.07 19.63
CA LYS A 400 -20.49 -3.88 19.12
C LYS A 400 -21.41 -3.00 18.28
N ASN A 401 -21.31 -3.12 16.97
CA ASN A 401 -22.18 -2.39 16.04
C ASN A 401 -23.58 -3.02 16.01
N THR A 402 -24.63 -2.21 15.87
CA THR A 402 -26.02 -2.66 15.80
C THR A 402 -26.61 -2.34 14.42
N THR A 403 -27.24 -3.34 13.81
CA THR A 403 -27.92 -3.18 12.51
C THR A 403 -29.42 -3.37 12.72
N LYS A 404 -30.23 -2.41 12.24
CA LYS A 404 -31.68 -2.54 12.17
C LYS A 404 -32.12 -2.19 10.75
N LEU A 405 -32.80 -3.12 10.08
CA LEU A 405 -33.38 -2.94 8.76
C LEU A 405 -34.88 -3.25 8.82
N GLU A 406 -35.68 -2.41 8.18
CA GLU A 406 -37.09 -2.63 7.90
C GLU A 406 -37.19 -2.91 6.41
N ALA A 407 -37.76 -4.06 6.05
CA ALA A 407 -37.74 -4.58 4.69
C ALA A 407 -39.14 -5.02 4.25
N ASP A 408 -39.48 -4.67 3.01
CA ASP A 408 -40.68 -5.11 2.31
C ASP A 408 -40.27 -6.06 1.18
N ILE A 409 -41.05 -7.12 0.99
CA ILE A 409 -40.84 -8.11 -0.07
C ILE A 409 -42.07 -8.12 -0.96
N VAL A 410 -41.86 -7.86 -2.26
CA VAL A 410 -42.89 -7.98 -3.29
C VAL A 410 -42.56 -9.18 -4.14
N ILE A 411 -43.49 -10.15 -4.20
CA ILE A 411 -43.38 -11.34 -5.03
C ILE A 411 -44.05 -11.02 -6.38
N GLY A 412 -43.36 -11.34 -7.48
CA GLY A 412 -43.78 -11.08 -8.85
C GLY A 412 -44.86 -12.01 -9.37
#